data_AF-A0AAX3MGD2-F1
#
_entry.id   AF-A0AAX3MGD2-F1
#
_cell.length_a   1.000
_cell.length_b   1.000
_cell.length_c   1.000
_cell.angle_alpha   90.00
_cell.angle_beta   90.00
_cell.angle_gamma   90.00
#
_symmetry.space_group_name_H-M   'P 1'
#
loop_
_entity.id
_entity.type
_entity.pdbx_description
1 polymer ?
#
loop_
_entity_poly.entity_id
_entity_poly.type
_entity_poly.pdbx_seq_one_letter_code
_entity_poly.pdbx_strand_id
1 'polypeptide(L)'
;MPINLTSYLNSAGLLETVPEDVLFNIREQSSAGGAQIQLGNVMVSIQPISTGDYFTGRVSREGLSEGAFYTALSNVEYLELELNDGLSSREVEMLERLSTIFINKSGSLLNNCSE
;
A
#
# COMPACT_ATOMS: atom_id res chain seq x y z
N MET A 1 -12.67 -0.51 -12.57
CA MET A 1 -12.08 0.39 -13.59
C MET A 1 -10.82 0.98 -12.98
N PRO A 2 -9.70 1.14 -13.70
CA PRO A 2 -8.52 1.72 -13.09
C PRO A 2 -8.77 3.17 -12.66
N ILE A 3 -8.21 3.56 -11.52
CA ILE A 3 -8.17 4.95 -11.05
C ILE A 3 -7.01 5.63 -11.77
N ASN A 4 -7.29 6.70 -12.51
CA ASN A 4 -6.28 7.40 -13.28
C ASN A 4 -5.70 8.57 -12.49
N LEU A 5 -4.40 8.50 -12.18
CA LEU A 5 -3.67 9.54 -11.46
C LEU A 5 -2.70 10.31 -12.36
N THR A 6 -2.76 10.11 -13.68
CA THR A 6 -1.84 10.73 -14.64
C THR A 6 -1.82 12.26 -14.55
N SER A 7 -2.95 12.88 -14.22
CA SER A 7 -3.05 14.34 -14.05
C SER A 7 -2.32 14.88 -12.82
N TYR A 8 -1.95 14.02 -11.86
CA TYR A 8 -1.22 14.38 -10.63
C TYR A 8 0.28 14.11 -10.74
N LEU A 9 0.76 13.70 -11.92
CA LEU A 9 2.18 13.51 -12.16
C LEU A 9 2.85 14.83 -12.54
N ASN A 10 4.00 15.10 -11.95
CA ASN A 10 4.88 16.17 -12.40
C ASN A 10 5.67 15.76 -13.66
N SER A 11 6.52 16.66 -14.16
CA SER A 11 7.32 16.43 -15.37
C SER A 11 8.33 15.30 -15.26
N ALA A 12 8.69 14.86 -14.04
CA ALA A 12 9.55 13.71 -13.80
C ALA A 12 8.77 12.39 -13.72
N GLY A 13 7.44 12.43 -13.83
CA GLY A 13 6.57 11.26 -13.68
C GLY A 13 6.35 10.85 -12.24
N LEU A 14 6.62 11.74 -11.27
CA LEU A 14 6.37 11.51 -9.85
C LEU A 14 5.03 12.14 -9.44
N LEU A 15 4.30 11.46 -8.56
CA LEU A 15 3.08 11.98 -7.96
C LEU A 15 3.39 13.19 -7.08
N GLU A 16 2.60 14.23 -7.24
CA GLU A 16 2.49 15.33 -6.28
C GLU A 16 1.32 15.04 -5.32
N THR A 17 0.76 16.08 -4.71
CA THR A 17 -0.38 15.96 -3.80
C THR A 17 -1.59 15.36 -4.51
N VAL A 18 -1.97 14.15 -4.10
CA VAL A 18 -3.21 13.50 -4.52
C VAL A 18 -4.35 13.94 -3.57
N PRO A 19 -5.49 14.40 -4.10
CA PRO A 19 -6.63 14.80 -3.27
C PRO A 19 -7.22 13.65 -2.41
N GLU A 20 -7.71 13.99 -1.22
CA GLU A 20 -8.22 13.01 -0.26
C GLU A 20 -9.45 12.23 -0.77
N ASP A 21 -10.31 12.82 -1.59
CA ASP A 21 -11.44 12.11 -2.22
C ASP A 21 -10.96 11.02 -3.19
N VAL A 22 -9.83 11.24 -3.84
CA VAL A 22 -9.18 10.24 -4.70
C VAL A 22 -8.54 9.15 -3.86
N LEU A 23 -7.82 9.52 -2.79
CA LEU A 23 -7.24 8.56 -1.83
C LEU A 23 -8.33 7.68 -1.20
N PHE A 24 -9.45 8.28 -0.78
CA PHE A 24 -10.61 7.56 -0.26
C PHE A 24 -11.14 6.52 -1.27
N ASN A 25 -11.28 6.89 -2.55
CA ASN A 25 -11.72 5.97 -3.60
C ASN A 25 -10.71 4.82 -3.81
N ILE A 26 -9.40 5.08 -3.68
CA ILE A 26 -8.37 4.04 -3.72
C ILE A 26 -8.55 3.06 -2.56
N ARG A 27 -8.75 3.56 -1.33
CA ARG A 27 -9.00 2.72 -0.14
C ARG A 27 -10.23 1.84 -0.35
N GLU A 28 -11.36 2.40 -0.77
CA GLU A 28 -12.60 1.66 -1.02
C GLU A 28 -12.42 0.54 -2.06
N GLN A 29 -11.80 0.85 -3.21
CA GLN A 29 -11.57 -0.16 -4.25
C GLN A 29 -10.54 -1.21 -3.82
N SER A 30 -9.51 -0.80 -3.09
CA SER A 30 -8.50 -1.74 -2.61
C SER A 30 -9.11 -2.72 -1.59
N SER A 31 -9.88 -2.23 -0.62
CA SER A 31 -10.59 -3.07 0.35
C SER A 31 -11.59 -4.04 -0.29
N ALA A 32 -12.10 -3.73 -1.48
CA ALA A 32 -12.97 -4.62 -2.25
C ALA A 32 -12.24 -5.74 -3.05
N GLY A 33 -10.91 -5.86 -2.92
CA GLY A 33 -10.11 -6.90 -3.60
C GLY A 33 -8.98 -6.37 -4.48
N GLY A 34 -8.65 -5.08 -4.38
CA GLY A 34 -7.52 -4.45 -5.02
C GLY A 34 -7.90 -3.33 -5.98
N ALA A 35 -7.14 -2.23 -5.94
CA ALA A 35 -7.26 -1.10 -6.84
C ALA A 35 -6.18 -1.15 -7.91
N GLN A 36 -6.55 -0.91 -9.17
CA GLN A 36 -5.62 -0.69 -10.26
C GLN A 36 -5.46 0.83 -10.46
N ILE A 37 -4.23 1.31 -10.45
CA ILE A 37 -3.88 2.72 -10.59
C ILE A 37 -3.13 2.90 -11.92
N GLN A 38 -3.55 3.87 -12.70
CA GLN A 38 -2.84 4.28 -13.91
C GLN A 38 -1.98 5.53 -13.63
N LEU A 39 -0.68 5.41 -13.88
CA LEU A 39 0.33 6.47 -13.77
C LEU A 39 0.96 6.69 -15.15
N GLY A 40 0.35 7.56 -15.96
CA GLY A 40 0.73 7.74 -17.36
C GLY A 40 0.48 6.47 -18.17
N ASN A 41 1.55 5.85 -18.65
CA ASN A 41 1.52 4.57 -19.37
C ASN A 41 1.79 3.35 -18.46
N VAL A 42 2.02 3.56 -17.17
CA VAL A 42 2.31 2.49 -16.21
C VAL A 42 1.06 2.12 -15.42
N MET A 43 0.82 0.82 -15.26
CA MET A 43 -0.20 0.29 -14.37
C MET A 43 0.46 -0.23 -13.10
N VAL A 44 -0.04 0.22 -11.94
CA VAL A 44 0.36 -0.30 -10.63
C VAL A 44 -0.88 -0.76 -9.88
N SER A 45 -0.71 -1.63 -8.90
CA SER A 45 -1.84 -2.16 -8.12
C SER A 45 -1.65 -1.90 -6.64
N ILE A 46 -2.71 -1.48 -5.95
CA ILE A 46 -2.75 -1.30 -4.50
C ILE A 46 -3.66 -2.38 -3.92
N GLN A 47 -3.16 -3.13 -2.96
CA GLN A 47 -3.83 -4.25 -2.31
C GLN A 47 -3.97 -3.97 -0.80
N PRO A 48 -5.04 -4.46 -0.17
CA PRO A 48 -5.16 -4.38 1.28
C PRO A 48 -4.14 -5.32 1.94
N ILE A 49 -3.61 -4.88 3.07
CA ILE A 49 -2.85 -5.70 4.02
C ILE A 49 -3.85 -6.28 5.02
N SER A 50 -3.79 -7.58 5.25
CA SER A 50 -4.57 -8.31 6.27
C SER A 50 -6.06 -7.96 6.30
N THR A 51 -6.52 -7.17 7.29
CA THR A 51 -7.94 -6.84 7.52
C THR A 51 -8.49 -5.74 6.62
N GLY A 52 -7.63 -5.08 5.83
CA GLY A 52 -8.03 -3.98 4.94
C GLY A 52 -7.92 -2.59 5.56
N ASP A 53 -7.28 -2.46 6.72
CA ASP A 53 -7.01 -1.17 7.37
C ASP A 53 -5.76 -0.47 6.81
N TYR A 54 -4.87 -1.23 6.15
CA TYR A 54 -3.64 -0.75 5.54
C TYR A 54 -3.49 -1.30 4.12
N PHE A 55 -2.60 -0.69 3.35
CA PHE A 55 -2.46 -0.92 1.92
C PHE A 55 -0.98 -1.08 1.51
N THR A 56 -0.74 -1.92 0.53
CA THR A 56 0.57 -2.11 -0.10
C THR A 56 0.44 -2.04 -1.62
N GLY A 57 1.43 -1.45 -2.28
CA GLY A 57 1.46 -1.36 -3.72
C GLY A 57 2.41 -2.36 -4.37
N ARG A 58 2.13 -2.67 -5.63
CA ARG A 58 2.94 -3.54 -6.48
C ARG A 58 3.10 -2.93 -7.86
N VAL A 59 4.32 -3.01 -8.37
CA VAL A 59 4.68 -2.59 -9.73
C VAL A 59 5.14 -3.82 -10.49
N SER A 60 4.53 -4.11 -11.64
CA SER A 60 5.06 -5.13 -12.55
C SER A 60 6.26 -4.57 -13.30
N ARG A 61 7.38 -5.31 -13.31
CA ARG A 61 8.58 -4.93 -14.07
C ARG A 61 8.44 -5.22 -15.57
N GLU A 62 7.51 -6.09 -15.95
CA GLU A 62 7.36 -6.55 -17.32
C GLU A 62 7.02 -5.38 -18.26
N GLY A 63 7.78 -5.24 -19.35
CA GLY A 63 7.57 -4.19 -20.35
C GLY A 63 7.98 -2.78 -19.93
N LEU A 64 8.52 -2.57 -18.73
CA LEU A 64 9.01 -1.26 -18.26
C LEU A 64 10.52 -1.12 -18.45
N SER A 65 10.96 0.09 -18.80
CA SER A 65 12.37 0.47 -18.66
C SER A 65 12.74 0.53 -17.17
N GLU A 66 14.03 0.44 -16.86
CA GLU A 66 14.51 0.51 -15.48
C GLU A 66 14.13 1.84 -14.80
N GLY A 67 14.30 2.96 -15.50
CA GLY A 67 13.88 4.27 -14.99
C GLY A 67 12.38 4.37 -14.75
N ALA A 68 11.56 3.85 -15.67
CA ALA A 68 10.10 3.83 -15.50
C ALA A 68 9.67 2.95 -14.31
N PHE A 69 10.34 1.81 -14.12
CA PHE A 69 10.08 0.91 -13.00
C PHE A 69 10.38 1.58 -11.66
N TYR A 70 11.55 2.21 -11.49
CA TYR A 70 11.88 2.89 -10.24
C TYR A 70 11.02 4.13 -9.99
N THR A 71 10.66 4.88 -11.04
CA THR A 71 9.71 6.00 -10.91
C THR A 71 8.34 5.51 -10.43
N ALA A 72 7.83 4.42 -11.00
CA ALA A 72 6.59 3.81 -10.57
C ALA A 72 6.67 3.26 -9.14
N LEU A 73 7.81 2.72 -8.73
CA LEU A 73 8.04 2.25 -7.36
C LEU A 73 7.99 3.41 -6.37
N SER A 74 8.66 4.54 -6.64
CA SER A 74 8.60 5.73 -5.79
C SER A 74 7.17 6.30 -5.68
N ASN A 75 6.39 6.25 -6.76
CA ASN A 75 4.97 6.63 -6.71
C ASN A 75 4.13 5.69 -5.86
N VAL A 76 4.43 4.39 -5.90
CA VAL A 76 3.79 3.40 -5.02
C VAL A 76 4.15 3.66 -3.56
N GLU A 77 5.42 3.91 -3.24
CA GLU A 77 5.86 4.25 -1.88
C GLU A 77 5.15 5.50 -1.35
N TYR A 78 5.02 6.54 -2.18
CA TYR A 78 4.24 7.73 -1.87
C TYR A 78 2.78 7.38 -1.56
N LEU A 79 2.11 6.61 -2.43
CA LEU A 79 0.73 6.20 -2.21
C LEU A 79 0.56 5.36 -0.95
N GLU A 80 1.49 4.46 -0.63
CA GLU A 80 1.43 3.70 0.63
C GLU A 80 1.41 4.63 1.84
N LEU A 81 2.28 5.63 1.88
CA LEU A 81 2.32 6.60 2.98
C LEU A 81 1.01 7.40 3.10
N GLU A 82 0.47 7.90 1.99
CA GLU A 82 -0.79 8.66 2.00
C GLU A 82 -1.99 7.79 2.39
N LEU A 83 -2.02 6.54 1.96
CA LEU A 83 -3.14 5.63 2.25
C LEU A 83 -3.10 5.09 3.68
N ASN A 84 -1.91 4.98 4.28
CA ASN A 84 -1.65 4.35 5.58
C ASN A 84 -1.30 5.37 6.68
N ASP A 85 -1.77 6.61 6.58
CA ASP A 85 -1.55 7.66 7.59
C ASP A 85 -0.06 7.88 7.95
N GLY A 86 0.80 7.80 6.94
CA GLY A 86 2.25 8.02 7.04
C GLY A 86 3.08 6.76 7.29
N LEU A 87 2.48 5.56 7.31
CA LEU A 87 3.20 4.30 7.49
C LEU A 87 3.51 3.62 6.15
N SER A 88 4.75 3.17 5.98
CA SER A 88 5.08 2.27 4.87
C SER A 88 4.46 0.89 5.09
N SER A 89 4.19 0.16 4.00
CA SER A 89 3.72 -1.23 4.09
C SER A 89 4.64 -2.11 4.94
N ARG A 90 5.95 -1.88 4.88
CA ARG A 90 6.94 -2.57 5.70
C ARG A 90 6.78 -2.30 7.21
N GLU A 91 6.48 -1.06 7.60
CA GLU A 91 6.22 -0.71 9.00
C GLU A 91 4.94 -1.37 9.49
N VAL A 92 3.89 -1.37 8.66
CA VAL A 92 2.63 -2.08 8.95
C VAL A 92 2.89 -3.58 9.16
N GLU A 93 3.60 -4.24 8.24
CA GLU A 93 3.94 -5.66 8.38
C GLU A 93 4.75 -5.95 9.66
N MET A 94 5.66 -5.04 10.04
CA MET A 94 6.39 -5.18 11.31
C MET A 94 5.48 -5.07 12.53
N LEU A 95 4.52 -4.11 12.52
CA LEU A 95 3.54 -3.94 13.59
C LEU A 95 2.62 -5.16 13.72
N GLU A 96 2.12 -5.69 12.59
CA GLU A 96 1.29 -6.89 12.58
C GLU A 96 2.03 -8.11 13.12
N ARG A 97 3.31 -8.28 12.73
CA ARG A 97 4.16 -9.36 13.25
C ARG A 97 4.39 -9.24 14.76
N LEU A 98 4.65 -8.02 15.25
CA LEU A 98 4.83 -7.78 16.69
C LEU A 98 3.54 -8.08 17.48
N SER A 99 2.39 -7.66 16.95
CA SER A 99 1.09 -7.95 17.58
C SER A 99 0.84 -9.46 17.70
N THR A 100 1.13 -10.22 16.64
CA THR A 100 0.98 -11.67 16.60
C THR A 100 1.90 -12.36 17.62
N ILE A 101 3.15 -11.92 17.73
CA ILE A 101 4.11 -12.45 18.71
C ILE A 101 3.62 -12.18 20.14
N PHE A 102 3.13 -10.97 20.42
CA PHE A 102 2.64 -10.60 21.74
C PHE A 102 1.45 -11.46 22.14
N ILE A 103 0.43 -11.58 21.27
CA ILE A 103 -0.76 -12.41 21.51
C ILE A 103 -0.37 -13.86 21.81
N ASN A 104 0.50 -14.46 20.99
CA ASN A 104 0.93 -15.85 21.17
C ASN A 104 1.68 -16.07 22.49
N LYS A 105 2.56 -15.14 22.88
CA LYS A 105 3.28 -15.23 24.17
C LYS A 105 2.36 -15.02 25.37
N SER A 106 1.45 -14.05 25.29
CA SER A 106 0.47 -13.80 26.34
C SER A 106 -0.46 -15.00 26.54
N GLY A 107 -0.98 -15.60 25.45
CA GLY A 107 -1.80 -16.81 25.52
C GLY A 107 -1.03 -18.01 26.12
N SER A 108 0.22 -18.21 25.72
CA SER A 108 1.08 -19.26 26.29
C SER A 108 1.35 -19.05 27.79
N LEU A 109 1.51 -17.80 28.25
CA LEU A 109 1.73 -17.50 29.66
C LEU A 109 0.47 -17.71 30.50
N LEU A 110 -0.71 -17.34 29.98
CA LEU A 110 -1.99 -17.55 30.67
C LEU A 110 -2.33 -19.04 30.82
N ASN A 111 -2.02 -19.86 29.82
CA ASN A 111 -2.21 -21.31 29.90
C ASN A 111 -1.32 -21.95 30.98
N ASN A 112 -0.09 -21.46 31.15
CA ASN A 112 0.84 -21.97 32.18
C ASN A 112 0.53 -21.48 33.60
N CYS A 113 -0.35 -20.49 33.78
CA CYS A 113 -0.82 -20.05 35.10
C CYS A 113 -2.12 -20.75 35.54
N SER A 114 -2.69 -21.62 34.69
CA SER A 114 -3.95 -22.32 34.94
C SER A 114 -3.76 -23.80 35.33
N GLU A 115 -2.51 -24.25 35.53
CA GLU A 115 -2.13 -25.54 36.11
C GLU A 115 -1.63 -25.39 37.56
#